data_AF-A0AAW2IZ62-F1
#
_entry.id   AF-A0AAW2IZ62-F1
#
_cell.length_a   1.000
_cell.length_b   1.000
_cell.length_c   1.000
_cell.angle_alpha   90.00
_cell.angle_beta   90.00
_cell.angle_gamma   90.00
#
_symmetry.space_group_name_H-M   'P 1'
#
loop_
_entity.id
_entity.type
_entity.pdbx_description
1 polymer ?
#
loop_
_entity_poly.entity_id
_entity_poly.type
_entity_poly.pdbx_seq_one_letter_code
_entity_poly.pdbx_strand_id
1 'polypeptide(L)'
;MGDDRVKNEAMEIMGMFQVLPRLVVFDLDYTLWPFYCECLSKRDMPSLYPHAKGILYALKDKGIDIAIASRSPTSDIANIFLEKLGLKSLLVAQEIFSSWTHKTDHFQKIKQRTGVPYTEMLFFDDEDRNINAVSKMGVTSILVDDGVNLEAFRQGLSKFSQNRFDIVTVLNVEIHATWLHIVDVLVALAGKKINLTNKESLTLHNPHYARIRFPNLLFSHLEYACKRVAALVASPFNSSLGKDFSAAAAGGSAERDKPKPLDIVANSRKVAVMASEEDDAPVWLADDGPFVVVLDPLDGSRNIDASIPTGTIFGIYRRLAELDHLPTEEKAVLNSLQSGAKLIASGYVLYSSATILCTSFGSGTPCIHPGSLHGRLHSNTSKHSQFLLEGKSILSMMLAMNPRDHLRLVYEANPLSFLAEQAGGKGSDGKARILSLQPVKLHQRLPLFLGSPDDIEELESYGDIQQKVNPGYDV
;
A
#
# COMPACT_ATOMS: atom_id res chain seq x y z
N MET A 1 20.72 -33.94 -4.20
CA MET A 1 20.56 -33.69 -2.75
C MET A 1 20.63 -32.21 -2.42
N GLY A 2 21.72 -31.49 -2.73
CA GLY A 2 21.80 -30.02 -2.51
C GLY A 2 20.83 -29.22 -3.40
N ASP A 3 20.90 -29.42 -4.72
CA ASP A 3 20.05 -28.71 -5.70
C ASP A 3 18.55 -28.95 -5.47
N ASP A 4 18.16 -30.18 -5.14
CA ASP A 4 16.75 -30.55 -4.89
C ASP A 4 16.20 -29.86 -3.63
N ARG A 5 17.05 -29.72 -2.60
CA ARG A 5 16.69 -29.00 -1.38
C ARG A 5 16.48 -27.51 -1.68
N VAL A 6 17.43 -26.88 -2.36
CA VAL A 6 17.32 -25.46 -2.76
C VAL A 6 16.09 -25.24 -3.64
N LYS A 7 15.82 -26.14 -4.58
CA LYS A 7 14.64 -26.08 -5.44
C LYS A 7 13.35 -26.12 -4.62
N ASN A 8 13.24 -27.01 -3.64
CA ASN A 8 12.08 -27.10 -2.76
C ASN A 8 11.92 -25.84 -1.91
N GLU A 9 12.99 -25.32 -1.33
CA GLU A 9 12.97 -24.07 -0.56
C GLU A 9 12.57 -22.87 -1.44
N ALA A 10 13.06 -22.79 -2.69
CA ALA A 10 12.64 -21.77 -3.65
C ALA A 10 11.14 -21.89 -4.02
N MET A 11 10.62 -23.11 -4.16
CA MET A 11 9.19 -23.37 -4.38
C MET A 11 8.35 -22.93 -3.18
N GLU A 12 8.80 -23.19 -1.95
CA GLU A 12 8.16 -22.73 -0.73
C GLU A 12 8.14 -21.20 -0.65
N ILE A 13 9.28 -20.54 -0.94
CA ILE A 13 9.38 -19.08 -1.00
C ILE A 13 8.35 -18.51 -1.98
N MET A 14 8.29 -19.03 -3.21
CA MET A 14 7.29 -18.60 -4.20
C MET A 14 5.85 -18.87 -3.73
N GLY A 15 5.61 -19.92 -2.95
CA GLY A 15 4.32 -20.22 -2.34
C GLY A 15 3.85 -19.19 -1.30
N MET A 16 4.77 -18.39 -0.76
CA MET A 16 4.44 -17.32 0.20
C MET A 16 3.87 -16.06 -0.47
N PHE A 17 4.03 -15.90 -1.78
CA PHE A 17 3.64 -14.68 -2.49
C PHE A 17 2.41 -14.92 -3.39
N GLN A 18 1.43 -14.02 -3.33
CA GLN A 18 0.23 -14.09 -4.17
C GLN A 18 0.47 -13.61 -5.61
N VAL A 19 1.44 -12.71 -5.79
CA VAL A 19 1.80 -12.13 -7.09
C VAL A 19 3.24 -12.50 -7.39
N LEU A 20 3.43 -13.22 -8.51
CA LEU A 20 4.74 -13.68 -8.99
C LEU A 20 5.06 -13.03 -10.34
N PRO A 21 6.35 -12.84 -10.67
CA PRO A 21 6.76 -12.36 -11.98
C PRO A 21 6.39 -13.37 -13.06
N ARG A 22 6.09 -12.88 -14.27
CA ARG A 22 5.92 -13.77 -15.43
C ARG A 22 7.26 -14.17 -16.03
N LEU A 23 8.24 -13.29 -15.91
CA LEU A 23 9.59 -13.48 -16.44
C LEU A 23 10.62 -13.06 -15.39
N VAL A 24 11.59 -13.95 -15.14
CA VAL A 24 12.77 -13.60 -14.36
C VAL A 24 13.98 -13.52 -15.29
N VAL A 25 14.69 -12.41 -15.23
CA VAL A 25 15.86 -12.12 -16.04
C VAL A 25 17.11 -12.17 -15.15
N PHE A 26 18.18 -12.79 -15.63
CA PHE A 26 19.46 -12.86 -14.92
C PHE A 26 20.59 -12.30 -15.79
N ASP A 27 21.52 -11.58 -15.17
CA ASP A 27 22.90 -11.53 -15.70
C ASP A 27 23.60 -12.88 -15.52
N LEU A 28 24.78 -13.03 -16.12
CA LEU A 28 25.59 -14.23 -16.09
C LEU A 28 26.76 -14.09 -15.12
N ASP A 29 27.68 -13.19 -15.44
CA ASP A 29 28.95 -13.04 -14.75
C ASP A 29 28.67 -12.45 -13.35
N TYR A 30 29.25 -13.05 -12.31
CA TYR A 30 29.01 -12.74 -10.88
C TYR A 30 27.54 -12.78 -10.40
N THR A 31 26.61 -13.22 -11.26
CA THR A 31 25.18 -13.36 -10.94
C THR A 31 24.77 -14.84 -10.91
N LEU A 32 24.98 -15.59 -11.99
CA LEU A 32 24.72 -17.03 -12.04
C LEU A 32 25.97 -17.86 -11.76
N TRP A 33 27.15 -17.34 -12.09
CA TRP A 33 28.44 -17.98 -11.85
C TRP A 33 29.51 -16.99 -11.37
N PRO A 34 30.55 -17.42 -10.61
CA PRO A 34 31.47 -16.53 -9.90
C PRO A 34 32.69 -16.09 -10.74
N PHE A 35 32.53 -15.91 -12.05
CA PHE A 35 33.64 -15.58 -12.95
C PHE A 35 33.16 -14.77 -14.15
N TYR A 36 34.09 -14.05 -14.79
CA TYR A 36 33.89 -13.51 -16.13
C TYR A 36 34.16 -14.59 -17.18
N CYS A 37 33.30 -14.69 -18.20
CA CYS A 37 33.47 -15.68 -19.27
C CYS A 37 34.82 -15.56 -20.01
N GLU A 38 35.39 -14.36 -20.09
CA GLU A 38 36.71 -14.09 -20.70
C GLU A 38 37.90 -14.67 -19.93
N CYS A 39 37.73 -15.02 -18.66
CA CYS A 39 38.77 -15.64 -17.84
C CYS A 39 38.90 -17.15 -18.06
N LEU A 40 37.96 -17.76 -18.80
CA LEU A 40 37.91 -19.20 -19.04
C LEU A 40 37.97 -19.54 -20.53
N SER A 41 38.28 -20.80 -20.82
CA SER A 41 38.29 -21.35 -22.17
C SER A 41 37.04 -22.20 -22.45
N LYS A 42 36.75 -22.43 -23.73
CA LYS A 42 35.66 -23.31 -24.18
C LYS A 42 35.77 -24.75 -23.65
N ARG A 43 36.95 -25.18 -23.19
CA ARG A 43 37.19 -26.54 -22.69
C ARG A 43 36.79 -26.68 -21.23
N ASP A 44 36.81 -25.59 -20.47
CA ASP A 44 36.56 -25.60 -19.03
C ASP A 44 35.11 -25.97 -18.71
N MET A 45 34.93 -26.65 -17.58
CA MET A 45 33.60 -26.95 -17.04
C MET A 45 33.21 -25.83 -16.07
N PRO A 46 32.23 -24.98 -16.41
CA PRO A 46 31.80 -23.90 -15.53
C PRO A 46 31.05 -24.46 -14.30
N SER A 47 31.04 -23.68 -13.22
CA SER A 47 30.24 -23.94 -12.03
C SER A 47 29.29 -22.77 -11.77
N LEU A 48 28.09 -23.07 -11.28
CA LEU A 48 27.12 -22.07 -10.84
C LEU A 48 27.32 -21.75 -9.36
N TYR A 49 26.79 -20.60 -8.93
CA TYR A 49 26.58 -20.34 -7.51
C TYR A 49 25.69 -21.44 -6.87
N PRO A 50 25.92 -21.79 -5.59
CA PRO A 50 25.28 -22.97 -4.96
C PRO A 50 23.75 -23.00 -5.06
N HIS A 51 23.09 -21.84 -5.06
CA HIS A 51 21.64 -21.76 -5.09
C HIS A 51 21.05 -21.51 -6.49
N ALA A 52 21.85 -21.04 -7.44
CA ALA A 52 21.37 -20.58 -8.74
C ALA A 52 20.62 -21.67 -9.50
N LYS A 53 21.19 -22.89 -9.56
CA LYS A 53 20.57 -24.01 -10.27
C LYS A 53 19.22 -24.40 -9.69
N GLY A 54 19.12 -24.51 -8.36
CA GLY A 54 17.86 -24.84 -7.67
C GLY A 54 16.76 -23.81 -7.93
N ILE A 55 17.10 -22.52 -7.90
CA ILE A 55 16.18 -21.41 -8.21
C ILE A 55 15.67 -21.49 -9.66
N LEU A 56 16.58 -21.69 -10.63
CA LEU A 56 16.21 -21.79 -12.05
C LEU A 56 15.25 -22.96 -12.32
N TYR A 57 15.49 -24.12 -11.72
CA TYR A 57 14.57 -25.27 -11.87
C TYR A 57 13.25 -25.05 -11.13
N ALA A 58 13.24 -24.37 -9.98
CA ALA A 58 12.01 -24.02 -9.28
C ALA A 58 11.14 -23.08 -10.12
N LEU A 59 11.73 -22.05 -10.74
CA LEU A 59 11.04 -21.13 -11.64
C LEU A 59 10.40 -21.88 -12.82
N LYS A 60 11.16 -22.77 -13.47
CA LYS A 60 10.64 -23.61 -14.56
C LYS A 60 9.47 -24.49 -14.12
N ASP A 61 9.59 -25.18 -13.00
CA ASP A 61 8.53 -26.06 -12.47
C ASP A 61 7.28 -25.28 -12.07
N LYS A 62 7.44 -24.02 -11.62
CA LYS A 62 6.35 -23.11 -11.32
C LYS A 62 5.67 -22.53 -12.58
N GLY A 63 6.29 -22.69 -13.74
CA GLY A 63 5.82 -22.10 -15.01
C GLY A 63 6.14 -20.62 -15.15
N ILE A 64 7.22 -20.15 -14.52
CA ILE A 64 7.74 -18.79 -14.67
C ILE A 64 8.84 -18.81 -15.73
N ASP A 65 8.72 -17.93 -16.72
CA ASP A 65 9.68 -17.87 -17.81
C ASP A 65 11.04 -17.32 -17.32
N ILE A 66 12.11 -17.73 -17.97
CA ILE A 66 13.48 -17.35 -17.62
C ILE A 66 14.16 -16.74 -18.85
N ALA A 67 14.84 -15.61 -18.67
CA ALA A 67 15.67 -15.01 -19.71
C ALA A 67 17.05 -14.59 -19.20
N ILE A 68 17.98 -14.44 -20.13
CA ILE A 68 19.33 -13.90 -19.87
C ILE A 68 19.47 -12.55 -20.54
N ALA A 69 20.01 -11.59 -19.80
CA ALA A 69 20.52 -10.34 -20.32
C ALA A 69 21.94 -10.21 -19.80
N SER A 70 22.97 -10.29 -20.65
CA SER A 70 24.35 -10.17 -20.17
C SER A 70 25.29 -9.53 -21.19
N ARG A 71 26.29 -8.80 -20.68
CA ARG A 71 27.35 -8.20 -21.49
C ARG A 71 28.59 -9.07 -21.37
N SER A 72 28.93 -9.75 -22.46
CA SER A 72 30.08 -10.63 -22.49
C SER A 72 30.83 -10.45 -23.81
N PRO A 73 32.07 -9.94 -23.79
CA PRO A 73 32.93 -9.83 -24.99
C PRO A 73 33.10 -11.18 -25.70
N THR A 74 33.00 -12.28 -24.94
CA THR A 74 33.14 -13.68 -25.37
C THR A 74 31.79 -14.41 -25.33
N SER A 75 30.81 -13.89 -26.05
CA SER A 75 29.44 -14.45 -26.07
C SER A 75 29.38 -15.91 -26.52
N ASP A 76 30.34 -16.38 -27.31
CA ASP A 76 30.47 -17.78 -27.71
C ASP A 76 30.84 -18.70 -26.53
N ILE A 77 31.69 -18.25 -25.62
CA ILE A 77 32.04 -18.98 -24.39
C ILE A 77 30.84 -19.06 -23.46
N ALA A 78 30.15 -17.94 -23.24
CA ALA A 78 28.93 -17.89 -22.43
C ALA A 78 27.86 -18.87 -22.94
N ASN A 79 27.64 -18.92 -24.26
CA ASN A 79 26.70 -19.87 -24.87
C ASN A 79 27.11 -21.34 -24.65
N ILE A 80 28.39 -21.66 -24.77
CA ILE A 80 28.90 -23.02 -24.52
C ILE A 80 28.72 -23.39 -23.04
N PHE A 81 28.91 -22.46 -22.12
CA PHE A 81 28.72 -22.70 -20.70
C PHE A 81 27.25 -22.94 -20.35
N LEU A 82 26.32 -22.17 -20.92
CA LEU A 82 24.89 -22.42 -20.80
C LEU A 82 24.48 -23.81 -21.32
N GLU A 83 25.13 -24.31 -22.38
CA GLU A 83 24.93 -25.67 -22.89
C GLU A 83 25.48 -26.73 -21.94
N LYS A 84 26.74 -26.60 -21.50
CA LYS A 84 27.38 -27.54 -20.57
C LYS A 84 26.63 -27.66 -19.25
N LEU A 85 26.05 -26.56 -18.77
CA LEU A 85 25.25 -26.51 -17.54
C LEU A 85 23.80 -26.97 -17.75
N GLY A 86 23.36 -27.24 -18.99
CA GLY A 86 22.00 -27.65 -19.31
C GLY A 86 20.95 -26.54 -19.20
N LEU A 87 21.38 -25.27 -19.02
CA LEU A 87 20.49 -24.14 -18.76
C LEU A 87 19.80 -23.63 -20.04
N LYS A 88 20.39 -23.84 -21.21
CA LYS A 88 19.86 -23.34 -22.49
C LYS A 88 18.42 -23.80 -22.76
N SER A 89 18.04 -24.98 -22.27
CA SER A 89 16.68 -25.53 -22.39
C SER A 89 15.65 -24.91 -21.44
N LEU A 90 16.08 -24.07 -20.50
CA LEU A 90 15.22 -23.37 -19.53
C LEU A 90 14.85 -21.96 -20.01
N LEU A 91 15.58 -21.41 -20.98
CA LEU A 91 15.51 -20.00 -21.36
C LEU A 91 14.51 -19.77 -22.50
N VAL A 92 13.59 -18.82 -22.31
CA VAL A 92 12.66 -18.37 -23.38
C VAL A 92 13.29 -17.28 -24.25
N ALA A 93 14.25 -16.53 -23.71
CA ALA A 93 15.01 -15.51 -24.41
C ALA A 93 16.42 -15.40 -23.84
N GLN A 94 17.38 -15.07 -24.70
CA GLN A 94 18.76 -14.80 -24.30
C GLN A 94 19.31 -13.65 -25.14
N GLU A 95 19.81 -12.62 -24.48
CA GLU A 95 20.45 -11.46 -25.09
C GLU A 95 21.86 -11.34 -24.48
N ILE A 96 22.85 -11.85 -25.20
CA ILE A 96 24.27 -11.81 -24.80
C ILE A 96 25.03 -11.06 -25.89
N PHE A 97 25.48 -9.84 -25.58
CA PHE A 97 26.15 -8.97 -26.57
C PHE A 97 27.63 -8.76 -26.24
N SER A 98 28.43 -8.70 -27.30
CA SER A 98 29.88 -8.49 -27.26
C SER A 98 30.33 -7.02 -27.35
N SER A 99 29.39 -6.08 -27.53
CA SER A 99 29.68 -4.65 -27.72
C SER A 99 29.07 -3.77 -26.62
N TRP A 100 29.48 -2.49 -26.59
CA TRP A 100 28.97 -1.40 -25.73
C TRP A 100 27.47 -1.15 -25.96
N THR A 101 26.65 -2.10 -25.54
CA THR A 101 25.18 -1.99 -25.50
C THR A 101 24.75 -1.82 -24.06
N HIS A 102 23.73 -0.98 -23.86
CA HIS A 102 23.23 -0.74 -22.51
C HIS A 102 22.29 -1.89 -22.12
N LYS A 103 22.21 -2.18 -20.81
CA LYS A 103 21.28 -3.19 -20.29
C LYS A 103 19.84 -2.92 -20.72
N THR A 104 19.48 -1.65 -20.91
CA THR A 104 18.18 -1.22 -21.43
C THR A 104 17.88 -1.79 -22.82
N ASP A 105 18.87 -1.92 -23.70
CA ASP A 105 18.69 -2.45 -25.06
C ASP A 105 18.42 -3.95 -25.03
N HIS A 106 19.04 -4.68 -24.10
CA HIS A 106 18.79 -6.10 -23.88
C HIS A 106 17.33 -6.31 -23.46
N PHE A 107 16.86 -5.51 -22.49
CA PHE A 107 15.48 -5.57 -22.02
C PHE A 107 14.46 -5.22 -23.11
N GLN A 108 14.76 -4.26 -24.00
CA GLN A 108 13.91 -3.98 -25.16
C GLN A 108 13.73 -5.19 -26.07
N LYS A 109 14.83 -5.90 -26.38
CA LYS A 109 14.79 -7.11 -27.22
C LYS A 109 14.10 -8.28 -26.52
N ILE A 110 14.37 -8.49 -25.22
CA ILE A 110 13.69 -9.50 -24.41
C ILE A 110 12.18 -9.26 -24.39
N LYS A 111 11.75 -8.01 -24.19
CA LYS A 111 10.32 -7.63 -24.25
C LYS A 111 9.73 -7.90 -25.62
N GLN A 112 10.42 -7.53 -26.71
CA GLN A 112 9.95 -7.79 -28.08
C GLN A 112 9.79 -9.29 -28.35
N ARG A 113 10.70 -10.11 -27.84
CA ARG A 113 10.71 -11.56 -28.07
C ARG A 113 9.69 -12.32 -27.21
N THR A 114 9.54 -11.94 -25.94
CA THR A 114 8.68 -12.63 -24.98
C THR A 114 7.26 -12.06 -24.90
N GLY A 115 7.08 -10.80 -25.30
CA GLY A 115 5.82 -10.07 -25.12
C GLY A 115 5.52 -9.69 -23.67
N VAL A 116 6.41 -10.01 -22.71
CA VAL A 116 6.20 -9.73 -21.29
C VAL A 116 6.43 -8.23 -21.02
N PRO A 117 5.51 -7.52 -20.34
CA PRO A 117 5.73 -6.13 -19.95
C PRO A 117 6.83 -5.99 -18.89
N TYR A 118 7.55 -4.87 -18.87
CA TYR A 118 8.62 -4.60 -17.89
C TYR A 118 8.15 -4.72 -16.43
N THR A 119 6.93 -4.27 -16.15
CA THR A 119 6.29 -4.35 -14.83
C THR A 119 5.99 -5.77 -14.38
N GLU A 120 6.14 -6.76 -15.26
CA GLU A 120 5.96 -8.19 -14.96
C GLU A 120 7.29 -8.96 -14.93
N MET A 121 8.42 -8.22 -14.99
CA MET A 121 9.78 -8.75 -14.95
C MET A 121 10.44 -8.53 -13.60
N LEU A 122 11.19 -9.53 -13.16
CA LEU A 122 12.14 -9.46 -12.03
C LEU A 122 13.56 -9.67 -12.56
N PHE A 123 14.52 -8.86 -12.11
CA PHE A 123 15.88 -8.86 -12.63
C PHE A 123 16.93 -8.93 -11.52
N PHE A 124 17.95 -9.76 -11.73
CA PHE A 124 19.13 -9.91 -10.87
C PHE A 124 20.41 -9.60 -11.64
N ASP A 125 21.27 -8.77 -11.05
CA ASP A 125 22.56 -8.32 -11.61
C ASP A 125 23.48 -7.90 -10.46
N ASP A 126 24.79 -8.03 -10.64
CA ASP A 126 25.83 -7.63 -9.68
C ASP A 126 26.26 -6.17 -9.82
N GLU A 127 25.83 -5.46 -10.86
CA GLU A 127 26.25 -4.09 -11.15
C GLU A 127 25.14 -3.07 -10.92
N ASP A 128 25.34 -2.19 -9.94
CA ASP A 128 24.42 -1.09 -9.59
C ASP A 128 23.98 -0.23 -10.77
N ARG A 129 24.86 -0.01 -11.75
CA ARG A 129 24.54 0.78 -12.94
C ARG A 129 23.45 0.12 -13.78
N ASN A 130 23.47 -1.20 -13.89
CA ASN A 130 22.46 -1.97 -14.62
C ASN A 130 21.14 -1.95 -13.85
N ILE A 131 21.17 -2.16 -12.53
CA ILE A 131 20.02 -2.08 -11.64
C ILE A 131 19.32 -0.73 -11.76
N ASN A 132 20.07 0.37 -11.68
CA ASN A 132 19.55 1.72 -11.78
C ASN A 132 18.95 2.04 -13.15
N ALA A 133 19.58 1.58 -14.24
CA ALA A 133 19.09 1.82 -15.59
C ALA A 133 17.82 1.02 -15.89
N VAL A 134 17.79 -0.27 -15.53
CA VAL A 134 16.68 -1.18 -15.80
C VAL A 134 15.48 -0.89 -14.90
N SER A 135 15.70 -0.49 -13.64
CA SER A 135 14.61 -0.07 -12.74
C SER A 135 13.81 1.11 -13.28
N LYS A 136 14.46 2.06 -13.98
CA LYS A 136 13.78 3.20 -14.64
C LYS A 136 12.84 2.77 -15.76
N MET A 137 12.98 1.55 -16.27
CA MET A 137 12.07 0.97 -17.29
C MET A 137 10.82 0.33 -16.66
N GLY A 138 10.72 0.29 -15.32
CA GLY A 138 9.62 -0.33 -14.58
C GLY A 138 9.85 -1.80 -14.23
N VAL A 139 11.05 -2.33 -14.45
CA VAL A 139 11.45 -3.69 -14.05
C VAL A 139 11.82 -3.69 -12.57
N THR A 140 11.34 -4.68 -11.80
CA THR A 140 11.83 -4.84 -10.42
C THR A 140 13.23 -5.42 -10.47
N SER A 141 14.22 -4.69 -9.97
CA SER A 141 15.63 -5.08 -10.04
C SER A 141 16.25 -5.23 -8.65
N ILE A 142 17.09 -6.26 -8.48
CA ILE A 142 17.80 -6.63 -7.26
C ILE A 142 19.29 -6.74 -7.55
N LEU A 143 20.09 -5.98 -6.80
CA LEU A 143 21.55 -6.10 -6.79
C LEU A 143 21.95 -7.38 -6.05
N VAL A 144 22.88 -8.15 -6.61
CA VAL A 144 23.46 -9.34 -5.96
C VAL A 144 24.98 -9.22 -5.86
N ASP A 145 25.51 -9.13 -4.64
CA ASP A 145 26.96 -8.88 -4.45
C ASP A 145 27.84 -10.13 -4.69
N ASP A 146 27.30 -11.33 -4.43
CA ASP A 146 28.01 -12.61 -4.59
C ASP A 146 27.07 -13.68 -5.15
N GLY A 147 26.48 -13.37 -6.31
CA GLY A 147 25.58 -14.25 -7.00
C GLY A 147 24.18 -14.38 -6.39
N VAL A 148 23.28 -14.98 -7.17
CA VAL A 148 21.92 -15.20 -6.73
C VAL A 148 21.84 -16.30 -5.67
N ASN A 149 21.16 -15.98 -4.57
CA ASN A 149 20.86 -16.89 -3.47
C ASN A 149 19.37 -16.84 -3.08
N LEU A 150 18.92 -17.72 -2.19
CA LEU A 150 17.52 -17.79 -1.76
C LEU A 150 17.04 -16.52 -1.04
N GLU A 151 17.94 -15.79 -0.38
CA GLU A 151 17.62 -14.53 0.29
C GLU A 151 17.38 -13.41 -0.73
N ALA A 152 18.30 -13.22 -1.68
CA ALA A 152 18.13 -12.29 -2.80
C ALA A 152 16.88 -12.63 -3.61
N PHE A 153 16.61 -13.92 -3.83
CA PHE A 153 15.40 -14.37 -4.52
C PHE A 153 14.13 -14.00 -3.76
N ARG A 154 14.08 -14.25 -2.45
CA ARG A 154 12.97 -13.85 -1.56
C ARG A 154 12.79 -12.33 -1.56
N GLN A 155 13.87 -11.57 -1.46
CA GLN A 155 13.85 -10.11 -1.52
C GLN A 155 13.29 -9.61 -2.85
N GLY A 156 13.70 -10.23 -3.97
CA GLY A 156 13.21 -9.93 -5.29
C GLY A 156 11.71 -10.14 -5.44
N LEU A 157 11.21 -11.29 -4.98
CA LEU A 157 9.77 -11.58 -5.00
C LEU A 157 8.98 -10.65 -4.08
N SER A 158 9.52 -10.31 -2.91
CA SER A 158 8.89 -9.35 -2.00
C SER A 158 8.77 -7.97 -2.64
N LYS A 159 9.87 -7.43 -3.17
CA LYS A 159 9.90 -6.13 -3.85
C LYS A 159 9.01 -6.12 -5.09
N PHE A 160 8.99 -7.21 -5.85
CA PHE A 160 8.13 -7.34 -7.03
C PHE A 160 6.65 -7.32 -6.65
N SER A 161 6.30 -8.07 -5.60
CA SER A 161 4.92 -8.10 -5.11
C SER A 161 4.48 -6.72 -4.62
N GLN A 162 5.32 -6.00 -3.87
CA GLN A 162 5.05 -4.64 -3.39
C GLN A 162 4.81 -3.67 -4.56
N ASN A 163 5.73 -3.62 -5.53
CA ASN A 163 5.61 -2.77 -6.72
C ASN A 163 4.33 -3.06 -7.53
N ARG A 164 3.87 -4.32 -7.55
CA ARG A 164 2.63 -4.70 -8.23
C ARG A 164 1.39 -4.28 -7.46
N PHE A 165 1.42 -4.28 -6.12
CA PHE A 165 0.34 -3.69 -5.33
C PHE A 165 0.22 -2.20 -5.61
N ASP A 166 1.34 -1.48 -5.72
CA ASP A 166 1.33 -0.05 -6.06
C ASP A 166 0.80 0.19 -7.49
N ILE A 167 1.26 -0.58 -8.49
CA ILE A 167 0.85 -0.43 -9.90
C ILE A 167 -0.61 -0.86 -10.14
N VAL A 168 -1.08 -1.96 -9.55
CA VAL A 168 -2.48 -2.40 -9.68
C VAL A 168 -3.42 -1.40 -8.99
N THR A 169 -2.97 -0.74 -7.93
CA THR A 169 -3.70 0.37 -7.30
C THR A 169 -3.75 1.59 -8.23
N VAL A 170 -2.63 1.96 -8.88
CA VAL A 170 -2.57 3.07 -9.86
C VAL A 170 -3.39 2.79 -11.14
N LEU A 171 -3.31 1.60 -11.72
CA LEU A 171 -4.03 1.23 -12.96
C LEU A 171 -5.53 1.05 -12.75
N ASN A 172 -5.98 0.56 -11.58
CA ASN A 172 -7.41 0.53 -11.28
C ASN A 172 -7.99 1.94 -11.07
N VAL A 173 -7.15 2.90 -10.66
CA VAL A 173 -7.52 4.32 -10.59
C VAL A 173 -7.61 4.95 -12.00
N GLU A 174 -6.72 4.59 -12.94
CA GLU A 174 -6.77 5.12 -14.32
C GLU A 174 -7.83 4.47 -15.22
N ILE A 175 -8.03 3.15 -15.14
CA ILE A 175 -8.99 2.42 -16.01
C ILE A 175 -10.44 2.76 -15.62
N HIS A 176 -10.71 3.06 -14.34
CA HIS A 176 -12.03 3.57 -13.95
C HIS A 176 -12.25 5.03 -14.33
N ALA A 177 -11.21 5.88 -14.34
CA ALA A 177 -11.35 7.28 -14.75
C ALA A 177 -11.72 7.45 -16.23
N THR A 178 -11.26 6.55 -17.12
CA THR A 178 -11.60 6.64 -18.56
C THR A 178 -12.94 6.01 -18.92
N TRP A 179 -13.37 4.94 -18.23
CA TRP A 179 -14.69 4.35 -18.45
C TRP A 179 -15.83 5.17 -17.83
N LEU A 180 -15.61 5.83 -16.69
CA LEU A 180 -16.61 6.70 -16.07
C LEU A 180 -16.78 8.05 -16.77
N HIS A 181 -15.76 8.58 -17.46
CA HIS A 181 -15.98 9.75 -18.31
C HIS A 181 -16.90 9.46 -19.51
N ILE A 182 -16.92 8.23 -20.04
CA ILE A 182 -17.87 7.85 -21.09
C ILE A 182 -19.27 7.68 -20.51
N VAL A 183 -19.40 7.09 -19.30
CA VAL A 183 -20.69 6.93 -18.63
C VAL A 183 -21.26 8.28 -18.15
N ASP A 184 -20.45 9.17 -17.58
CA ASP A 184 -20.86 10.50 -17.14
C ASP A 184 -21.17 11.42 -18.33
N VAL A 185 -20.46 11.31 -19.45
CA VAL A 185 -20.81 12.01 -20.70
C VAL A 185 -22.08 11.43 -21.31
N LEU A 186 -22.31 10.11 -21.27
CA LEU A 186 -23.55 9.50 -21.74
C LEU A 186 -24.76 9.80 -20.82
N VAL A 187 -24.55 9.90 -19.51
CA VAL A 187 -25.57 10.26 -18.51
C VAL A 187 -25.86 11.76 -18.54
N ALA A 188 -24.86 12.61 -18.77
CA ALA A 188 -25.05 14.05 -18.96
C ALA A 188 -25.66 14.42 -20.32
N LEU A 189 -25.39 13.64 -21.39
CA LEU A 189 -26.03 13.82 -22.69
C LEU A 189 -27.44 13.21 -22.78
N ALA A 190 -27.79 12.26 -21.92
CA ALA A 190 -29.10 11.63 -21.88
C ALA A 190 -30.00 12.21 -20.77
N GLY A 191 -30.28 13.51 -20.85
CA GLY A 191 -31.33 14.20 -20.07
C GLY A 191 -32.77 13.78 -20.45
N LYS A 192 -33.06 12.48 -20.60
CA LYS A 192 -34.41 11.95 -20.78
C LYS A 192 -34.66 10.80 -19.81
N LYS A 193 -35.70 10.98 -18.98
CA LYS A 193 -36.34 9.95 -18.14
C LYS A 193 -36.40 8.61 -18.88
N ILE A 194 -35.69 7.60 -18.37
CA ILE A 194 -35.95 6.20 -18.71
C ILE A 194 -36.38 5.50 -17.42
N ASN A 195 -37.65 5.05 -17.44
CA ASN A 195 -38.23 4.15 -16.46
C ASN A 195 -37.58 2.78 -16.64
N LEU A 196 -36.86 2.27 -15.64
CA LEU A 196 -36.30 0.91 -15.67
C LEU A 196 -37.16 -0.02 -14.79
N THR A 197 -38.33 -0.39 -15.31
CA THR A 197 -38.91 -1.70 -15.01
C THR A 197 -38.23 -2.72 -15.90
N ASN A 198 -37.21 -3.41 -15.39
CA ASN A 198 -36.97 -4.84 -15.63
C ASN A 198 -35.84 -5.36 -14.75
N LYS A 199 -36.19 -6.37 -13.95
CA LYS A 199 -35.28 -7.25 -13.22
C LYS A 199 -34.56 -8.13 -14.24
N GLU A 200 -33.23 -8.04 -14.33
CA GLU A 200 -32.43 -9.20 -14.72
C GLU A 200 -31.24 -9.35 -13.77
N SER A 201 -31.22 -10.53 -13.14
CA SER A 201 -30.22 -11.05 -12.23
C SER A 201 -28.93 -11.33 -12.99
N LEU A 202 -27.86 -10.58 -12.71
CA LEU A 202 -26.50 -11.00 -13.05
C LEU A 202 -25.93 -11.84 -11.90
N THR A 203 -26.38 -13.10 -11.85
CA THR A 203 -25.77 -14.18 -11.09
C THR A 203 -24.49 -14.63 -11.79
N LEU A 204 -23.33 -14.16 -11.34
CA LEU A 204 -22.03 -14.74 -11.70
C LEU A 204 -21.79 -16.01 -10.87
N HIS A 205 -22.13 -17.15 -11.45
CA HIS A 205 -21.74 -18.48 -10.96
C HIS A 205 -20.28 -18.77 -11.33
N ASN A 206 -19.38 -18.70 -10.35
CA ASN A 206 -18.13 -19.47 -10.39
C ASN A 206 -17.64 -19.81 -8.96
N PRO A 207 -17.82 -21.04 -8.48
CA PRO A 207 -17.66 -21.38 -7.06
C PRO A 207 -16.20 -21.55 -6.58
N HIS A 208 -15.18 -21.32 -7.43
CA HIS A 208 -13.77 -21.47 -7.03
C HIS A 208 -13.07 -20.15 -6.62
N TYR A 209 -13.70 -18.99 -6.80
CA TYR A 209 -13.11 -17.67 -6.47
C TYR A 209 -13.54 -17.08 -5.12
N ALA A 210 -14.22 -17.86 -4.28
CA ALA A 210 -14.87 -17.38 -3.06
C ALA A 210 -14.02 -17.44 -1.77
N ARG A 211 -12.73 -17.79 -1.83
CA ARG A 211 -11.90 -17.90 -0.62
C ARG A 211 -10.71 -16.94 -0.65
N ILE A 212 -10.81 -15.93 0.21
CA ILE A 212 -9.76 -15.04 0.75
C ILE A 212 -9.29 -13.91 -0.20
N ARG A 213 -10.01 -12.78 -0.21
CA ARG A 213 -9.50 -11.45 -0.64
C ARG A 213 -9.65 -10.45 0.50
N PHE A 214 -8.56 -9.87 0.97
CA PHE A 214 -8.55 -8.62 1.76
C PHE A 214 -8.78 -7.40 0.83
N PRO A 215 -9.16 -6.21 1.33
CA PRO A 215 -10.27 -5.46 0.75
C PRO A 215 -9.85 -4.37 -0.23
N ASN A 216 -9.40 -4.75 -1.42
CA ASN A 216 -9.08 -3.78 -2.50
C ASN A 216 -10.27 -2.83 -2.77
N LEU A 217 -11.50 -3.34 -2.75
CA LEU A 217 -12.70 -2.53 -3.04
C LEU A 217 -13.03 -1.50 -1.94
N LEU A 218 -12.87 -1.87 -0.66
CA LEU A 218 -13.13 -0.94 0.45
C LEU A 218 -12.12 0.21 0.42
N PHE A 219 -10.85 -0.12 0.18
CA PHE A 219 -9.79 0.87 0.11
C PHE A 219 -9.98 1.83 -1.08
N SER A 220 -10.40 1.33 -2.24
CA SER A 220 -10.73 2.20 -3.39
C SER A 220 -11.88 3.17 -3.09
N HIS A 221 -12.91 2.75 -2.33
CA HIS A 221 -13.98 3.66 -1.92
C HIS A 221 -13.52 4.71 -0.91
N LEU A 222 -12.64 4.33 0.04
CA LEU A 222 -12.01 5.28 0.98
C LEU A 222 -11.16 6.30 0.24
N GLU A 223 -10.31 5.85 -0.68
CA GLU A 223 -9.47 6.73 -1.51
C GLU A 223 -10.33 7.71 -2.32
N TYR A 224 -11.42 7.23 -2.92
CA TYR A 224 -12.37 8.08 -3.65
C TYR A 224 -13.05 9.11 -2.73
N ALA A 225 -13.48 8.71 -1.53
CA ALA A 225 -14.05 9.63 -0.56
C ALA A 225 -13.05 10.72 -0.16
N CYS A 226 -11.80 10.36 0.13
CA CYS A 226 -10.73 11.30 0.46
C CYS A 226 -10.39 12.24 -0.70
N LYS A 227 -10.41 11.78 -1.95
CA LYS A 227 -10.26 12.64 -3.14
C LYS A 227 -11.37 13.68 -3.23
N ARG A 228 -12.62 13.32 -2.90
CA ARG A 228 -13.73 14.27 -2.84
C ARG A 228 -13.54 15.30 -1.72
N VAL A 229 -13.09 14.86 -0.54
CA VAL A 229 -12.79 15.77 0.59
C VAL A 229 -11.66 16.74 0.21
N ALA A 230 -10.56 16.25 -0.39
CA ALA A 230 -9.46 17.09 -0.87
C ALA A 230 -9.94 18.16 -1.86
N ALA A 231 -10.82 17.80 -2.80
CA ALA A 231 -11.39 18.74 -3.76
C ALA A 231 -12.30 19.79 -3.11
N LEU A 232 -13.02 19.43 -2.04
CA LEU A 232 -13.83 20.36 -1.25
C LEU A 232 -12.96 21.33 -0.45
N VAL A 233 -11.91 20.84 0.21
CA VAL A 233 -10.95 21.64 0.99
C VAL A 233 -10.16 22.61 0.09
N ALA A 234 -9.84 22.20 -1.15
CA ALA A 234 -9.11 23.03 -2.11
C ALA A 234 -9.97 24.08 -2.83
N SER A 235 -11.29 24.11 -2.62
CA SER A 235 -12.20 25.02 -3.34
C SER A 235 -12.16 26.45 -2.75
N PRO A 236 -11.91 27.52 -3.55
CA PRO A 236 -11.66 28.87 -3.01
C PRO A 236 -12.86 29.65 -2.45
N PHE A 237 -14.07 29.07 -2.38
CA PHE A 237 -15.27 29.79 -1.95
C PHE A 237 -16.27 28.82 -1.32
N ASN A 238 -16.20 28.59 0.00
CA ASN A 238 -17.35 28.22 0.82
C ASN A 238 -17.00 28.32 2.32
N SER A 239 -17.18 29.51 2.88
CA SER A 239 -17.06 29.80 4.31
C SER A 239 -18.16 29.16 5.20
N SER A 240 -18.79 28.06 4.75
CA SER A 240 -19.83 27.31 5.51
C SER A 240 -19.49 25.84 5.77
N LEU A 241 -18.33 25.35 5.32
CA LEU A 241 -17.97 23.92 5.30
C LEU A 241 -18.00 23.23 6.67
N GLY A 242 -17.75 23.94 7.78
CA GLY A 242 -17.85 23.35 9.13
C GLY A 242 -19.27 22.87 9.52
N LYS A 243 -20.32 23.45 8.90
CA LYS A 243 -21.71 23.02 9.13
C LYS A 243 -22.19 21.97 8.14
N ASP A 244 -21.66 21.98 6.91
CA ASP A 244 -22.07 21.02 5.87
C ASP A 244 -21.38 19.66 6.02
N PHE A 245 -20.20 19.59 6.66
CA PHE A 245 -19.55 18.31 7.04
C PHE A 245 -20.22 17.62 8.24
N SER A 246 -20.69 18.36 9.24
CA SER A 246 -21.44 17.81 10.38
C SER A 246 -22.86 17.39 9.98
N ALA A 247 -23.51 18.14 9.10
CA ALA A 247 -24.73 17.70 8.43
C ALA A 247 -24.50 16.54 7.44
N ALA A 248 -23.25 16.26 7.02
CA ALA A 248 -22.89 15.12 6.20
C ALA A 248 -22.92 13.78 6.95
N ALA A 249 -22.64 13.78 8.25
CA ALA A 249 -22.68 12.58 9.10
C ALA A 249 -24.07 12.35 9.73
N ALA A 250 -24.74 13.43 10.15
CA ALA A 250 -26.06 13.34 10.79
C ALA A 250 -27.19 12.96 9.79
N GLY A 251 -27.91 11.89 10.09
CA GLY A 251 -29.15 11.46 9.42
C GLY A 251 -30.36 12.39 9.70
N GLY A 252 -30.19 13.70 9.54
CA GLY A 252 -31.23 14.71 9.72
C GLY A 252 -31.82 15.18 8.38
N SER A 253 -33.12 14.98 8.22
CA SER A 253 -33.92 15.28 7.03
C SER A 253 -34.03 16.79 6.73
N ALA A 254 -33.38 17.29 5.66
CA ALA A 254 -33.85 18.48 4.93
C ALA A 254 -33.19 18.78 3.55
N GLU A 255 -32.07 18.18 3.14
CA GLU A 255 -31.44 18.56 1.85
C GLU A 255 -30.99 17.34 1.04
N ARG A 256 -31.95 16.76 0.30
CA ARG A 256 -31.79 15.58 -0.56
C ARG A 256 -31.51 16.02 -1.99
N ASP A 257 -30.25 16.14 -2.41
CA ASP A 257 -29.88 15.86 -3.82
C ASP A 257 -28.37 15.77 -4.16
N LYS A 258 -27.46 15.72 -3.19
CA LYS A 258 -26.03 15.45 -3.47
C LYS A 258 -25.48 14.35 -2.54
N PRO A 259 -24.89 13.25 -3.07
CA PRO A 259 -24.33 12.20 -2.23
C PRO A 259 -23.11 12.73 -1.46
N LYS A 260 -23.07 12.51 -0.14
CA LYS A 260 -21.96 12.94 0.71
C LYS A 260 -20.74 12.03 0.48
N PRO A 261 -19.49 12.50 0.67
CA PRO A 261 -18.29 11.69 0.43
C PRO A 261 -18.30 10.35 1.19
N LEU A 262 -18.85 10.35 2.41
CA LEU A 262 -18.92 9.19 3.30
C LEU A 262 -20.01 8.18 2.90
N ASP A 263 -21.07 8.61 2.22
CA ASP A 263 -22.12 7.71 1.70
C ASP A 263 -21.54 6.68 0.72
N ILE A 264 -20.44 7.00 0.05
CA ILE A 264 -19.77 6.08 -0.89
C ILE A 264 -19.13 4.90 -0.16
N VAL A 265 -18.54 5.13 1.02
CA VAL A 265 -17.95 4.06 1.84
C VAL A 265 -19.06 3.16 2.39
N ALA A 266 -20.17 3.76 2.83
CA ALA A 266 -21.35 3.04 3.29
C ALA A 266 -22.00 2.17 2.19
N ASN A 267 -22.03 2.66 0.95
CA ASN A 267 -22.60 1.94 -0.20
C ASN A 267 -21.74 0.76 -0.70
N SER A 268 -20.55 0.53 -0.13
CA SER A 268 -19.67 -0.57 -0.52
C SER A 268 -20.22 -1.97 -0.25
N ARG A 269 -21.25 -2.10 0.62
CA ARG A 269 -21.78 -3.37 1.17
C ARG A 269 -20.72 -4.27 1.83
N LYS A 270 -19.52 -3.73 2.11
CA LYS A 270 -18.43 -4.44 2.80
C LYS A 270 -18.25 -3.96 4.25
N VAL A 271 -18.88 -2.84 4.60
CA VAL A 271 -18.84 -2.26 5.94
C VAL A 271 -20.14 -2.63 6.65
N ALA A 272 -20.04 -3.34 7.77
CA ALA A 272 -21.17 -3.61 8.65
C ALA A 272 -21.45 -2.45 9.60
N VAL A 273 -20.39 -1.78 10.08
CA VAL A 273 -20.51 -0.69 11.05
C VAL A 273 -19.59 0.45 10.66
N MET A 274 -20.10 1.68 10.77
CA MET A 274 -19.34 2.91 10.62
C MET A 274 -19.48 3.74 11.88
N ALA A 275 -18.36 4.20 12.44
CA ALA A 275 -18.34 5.07 13.62
C ALA A 275 -17.53 6.33 13.31
N SER A 276 -18.19 7.49 13.32
CA SER A 276 -17.59 8.79 13.02
C SER A 276 -17.28 9.57 14.29
N GLU A 277 -16.31 10.48 14.22
CA GLU A 277 -16.08 11.52 15.22
C GLU A 277 -17.29 12.45 15.40
N GLU A 278 -18.01 12.71 14.30
CA GLU A 278 -19.11 13.68 14.17
C GLU A 278 -20.48 13.12 14.62
N ASP A 279 -20.58 11.80 14.83
CA ASP A 279 -21.83 11.12 15.19
C ASP A 279 -21.79 10.63 16.65
N ASP A 280 -22.87 10.87 17.41
CA ASP A 280 -22.98 10.43 18.81
C ASP A 280 -22.97 8.90 18.98
N ALA A 281 -23.35 8.16 17.94
CA ALA A 281 -23.47 6.71 17.95
C ALA A 281 -23.05 6.09 16.60
N PRO A 282 -22.51 4.87 16.60
CA PRO A 282 -22.13 4.19 15.37
C PRO A 282 -23.36 3.71 14.59
N VAL A 283 -23.23 3.72 13.27
CA VAL A 283 -24.30 3.34 12.33
C VAL A 283 -24.07 1.90 11.84
N TRP A 284 -25.09 1.06 12.00
CA TRP A 284 -25.11 -0.28 11.39
C TRP A 284 -25.60 -0.18 9.94
N LEU A 285 -24.75 -0.60 9.00
CA LEU A 285 -24.97 -0.41 7.56
C LEU A 285 -25.38 -1.69 6.84
N ALA A 286 -24.81 -2.84 7.23
CA ALA A 286 -25.04 -4.10 6.53
C ALA A 286 -24.84 -5.33 7.42
N ASP A 287 -25.75 -6.29 7.35
CA ASP A 287 -25.69 -7.54 8.12
C ASP A 287 -24.69 -8.56 7.54
N ASP A 288 -24.18 -8.38 6.33
CA ASP A 288 -23.19 -9.24 5.68
C ASP A 288 -21.81 -8.59 5.52
N GLY A 289 -21.64 -7.34 5.99
CA GLY A 289 -20.38 -6.62 5.92
C GLY A 289 -19.30 -7.25 6.84
N PRO A 290 -18.12 -7.63 6.32
CA PRO A 290 -17.05 -8.18 7.15
C PRO A 290 -16.25 -7.16 7.96
N PHE A 291 -16.44 -5.85 7.72
CA PHE A 291 -15.58 -4.81 8.27
C PHE A 291 -16.32 -3.80 9.14
N VAL A 292 -15.58 -3.23 10.09
CA VAL A 292 -15.97 -2.05 10.88
C VAL A 292 -15.01 -0.93 10.51
N VAL A 293 -15.54 0.25 10.22
CA VAL A 293 -14.75 1.44 9.86
C VAL A 293 -14.97 2.50 10.93
N VAL A 294 -13.87 3.00 11.48
CA VAL A 294 -13.86 4.15 12.39
C VAL A 294 -13.18 5.31 11.67
N LEU A 295 -13.69 6.53 11.79
CA LEU A 295 -13.15 7.67 11.08
C LEU A 295 -13.27 8.99 11.82
N ASP A 296 -12.27 9.83 11.64
CA ASP A 296 -12.38 11.27 11.77
C ASP A 296 -12.42 11.86 10.35
N PRO A 297 -13.58 12.34 9.88
CA PRO A 297 -13.72 12.80 8.51
C PRO A 297 -12.90 14.07 8.22
N LEU A 298 -12.67 14.92 9.22
CA LEU A 298 -11.96 16.18 9.04
C LEU A 298 -11.29 16.66 10.35
N ASP A 299 -10.11 16.10 10.61
CA ASP A 299 -9.22 16.54 11.67
C ASP A 299 -8.73 17.99 11.39
N GLY A 300 -8.75 18.81 12.44
CA GLY A 300 -8.39 20.22 12.35
C GLY A 300 -9.43 21.10 11.66
N SER A 301 -10.71 20.72 11.62
CA SER A 301 -11.78 21.48 10.96
C SER A 301 -11.85 22.98 11.33
N ARG A 302 -11.45 23.35 12.55
CA ARG A 302 -11.36 24.75 13.02
C ARG A 302 -10.27 25.57 12.33
N ASN A 303 -9.34 24.92 11.66
CA ASN A 303 -8.15 25.51 11.05
C ASN A 303 -8.33 25.78 9.55
N ILE A 304 -9.47 25.41 8.97
CA ILE A 304 -9.79 25.59 7.53
C ILE A 304 -9.78 27.07 7.17
N ASP A 305 -10.43 27.93 7.96
CA ASP A 305 -10.50 29.38 7.72
C ASP A 305 -9.12 30.05 7.78
N ALA A 306 -8.16 29.42 8.48
CA ALA A 306 -6.78 29.86 8.59
C ALA A 306 -5.85 29.26 7.52
N SER A 307 -6.38 28.45 6.59
CA SER A 307 -5.59 27.74 5.56
C SER A 307 -4.44 26.89 6.12
N ILE A 308 -4.61 26.38 7.33
CA ILE A 308 -3.67 25.46 7.98
C ILE A 308 -4.00 24.03 7.53
N PRO A 309 -3.01 23.12 7.40
CA PRO A 309 -3.25 21.76 6.96
C PRO A 309 -4.30 21.03 7.83
N THR A 310 -5.18 20.28 7.17
CA THR A 310 -6.22 19.44 7.79
C THR A 310 -6.07 18.00 7.30
N GLY A 311 -6.84 17.06 7.85
CA GLY A 311 -6.76 15.68 7.37
C GLY A 311 -7.96 14.81 7.65
N THR A 312 -7.94 13.58 7.13
CA THR A 312 -8.92 12.53 7.43
C THR A 312 -8.17 11.36 8.05
N ILE A 313 -8.64 10.86 9.18
CA ILE A 313 -8.07 9.68 9.84
C ILE A 313 -9.08 8.53 9.74
N PHE A 314 -8.62 7.31 9.45
CA PHE A 314 -9.49 6.14 9.45
C PHE A 314 -8.79 4.89 9.97
N GLY A 315 -9.58 4.01 10.59
CA GLY A 315 -9.20 2.67 11.02
C GLY A 315 -10.18 1.62 10.53
N ILE A 316 -9.67 0.44 10.21
CA ILE A 316 -10.48 -0.69 9.75
C ILE A 316 -10.24 -1.87 10.69
N TYR A 317 -11.33 -2.40 11.23
CA TYR A 317 -11.36 -3.63 12.02
C TYR A 317 -12.17 -4.72 11.29
N ARG A 318 -12.01 -5.96 11.75
CA ARG A 318 -12.96 -7.02 11.43
C ARG A 318 -14.21 -6.86 12.27
N ARG A 319 -15.37 -7.19 11.70
CA ARG A 319 -16.58 -7.38 12.47
C ARG A 319 -16.44 -8.58 13.41
N LEU A 320 -16.93 -8.40 14.63
CA LEU A 320 -17.09 -9.43 15.64
C LEU A 320 -18.43 -10.15 15.41
N ALA A 321 -18.38 -11.23 14.64
CA ALA A 321 -19.58 -12.02 14.29
C ALA A 321 -20.23 -12.68 15.52
N GLU A 322 -19.46 -12.90 16.59
CA GLU A 322 -19.94 -13.40 17.87
C GLU A 322 -20.97 -12.48 18.52
N LEU A 323 -20.99 -11.19 18.18
CA LEU A 323 -21.93 -10.19 18.71
C LEU A 323 -23.23 -10.09 17.91
N ASP A 324 -23.38 -10.88 16.84
CA ASP A 324 -24.51 -10.77 15.91
C ASP A 324 -25.88 -11.08 16.55
N HIS A 325 -25.87 -11.77 17.70
CA HIS A 325 -27.06 -12.11 18.48
C HIS A 325 -27.63 -10.92 19.27
N LEU A 326 -26.87 -9.85 19.45
CA LEU A 326 -27.27 -8.66 20.21
C LEU A 326 -28.13 -7.70 19.37
N PRO A 327 -28.91 -6.81 20.01
CA PRO A 327 -29.62 -5.73 19.34
C PRO A 327 -28.69 -4.85 18.51
N THR A 328 -29.19 -4.31 17.39
CA THR A 328 -28.40 -3.55 16.40
C THR A 328 -27.56 -2.43 16.99
N GLU A 329 -28.14 -1.63 17.89
CA GLU A 329 -27.44 -0.52 18.53
C GLU A 329 -26.28 -1.02 19.41
N GLU A 330 -26.54 -2.05 20.22
CA GLU A 330 -25.56 -2.63 21.14
C GLU A 330 -24.41 -3.29 20.37
N LYS A 331 -24.71 -4.10 19.35
CA LYS A 331 -23.66 -4.72 18.52
C LYS A 331 -22.88 -3.69 17.71
N ALA A 332 -23.48 -2.58 17.27
CA ALA A 332 -22.76 -1.51 16.56
C ALA A 332 -21.74 -0.82 17.47
N VAL A 333 -22.13 -0.51 18.71
CA VAL A 333 -21.24 0.07 19.72
C VAL A 333 -20.10 -0.89 20.05
N LEU A 334 -20.39 -2.13 20.41
CA LEU A 334 -19.37 -3.10 20.80
C LEU A 334 -18.41 -3.46 19.65
N ASN A 335 -18.90 -3.50 18.40
CA ASN A 335 -18.04 -3.67 17.23
C ASN A 335 -17.08 -2.48 17.03
N SER A 336 -17.46 -1.28 17.46
CA SER A 336 -16.64 -0.07 17.35
C SER A 336 -15.67 0.12 18.52
N LEU A 337 -15.96 -0.49 19.68
CA LEU A 337 -15.12 -0.47 20.88
C LEU A 337 -14.08 -1.60 20.87
N GLN A 338 -13.35 -1.75 19.78
CA GLN A 338 -12.24 -2.70 19.70
C GLN A 338 -10.92 -2.04 20.11
N SER A 339 -10.08 -2.80 20.80
CA SER A 339 -8.69 -2.42 21.05
C SER A 339 -7.94 -2.18 19.74
N GLY A 340 -7.09 -1.15 19.69
CA GLY A 340 -6.33 -0.77 18.50
C GLY A 340 -5.43 -1.89 17.96
N ALA A 341 -5.01 -2.85 18.79
CA ALA A 341 -4.26 -4.03 18.37
C ALA A 341 -5.03 -4.94 17.39
N LYS A 342 -6.36 -4.80 17.29
CA LYS A 342 -7.21 -5.53 16.34
C LYS A 342 -7.37 -4.82 14.99
N LEU A 343 -6.77 -3.63 14.82
CA LEU A 343 -6.77 -2.95 13.51
C LEU A 343 -6.11 -3.86 12.47
N ILE A 344 -6.79 -4.01 11.34
CA ILE A 344 -6.28 -4.74 10.18
C ILE A 344 -5.76 -3.78 9.10
N ALA A 345 -6.19 -2.53 9.15
CA ALA A 345 -5.62 -1.45 8.37
C ALA A 345 -5.93 -0.11 9.04
N SER A 346 -5.10 0.90 8.80
CA SER A 346 -5.41 2.29 9.12
C SER A 346 -4.81 3.23 8.08
N GLY A 347 -5.23 4.49 8.12
CA GLY A 347 -4.65 5.51 7.28
C GLY A 347 -4.95 6.92 7.74
N TYR A 348 -4.16 7.82 7.20
CA TYR A 348 -4.28 9.27 7.36
C TYR A 348 -4.11 9.93 6.00
N VAL A 349 -4.98 10.89 5.71
CA VAL A 349 -4.85 11.74 4.53
C VAL A 349 -4.59 13.16 5.00
N LEU A 350 -3.46 13.72 4.58
CA LEU A 350 -3.11 15.11 4.81
C LEU A 350 -3.58 15.96 3.63
N TYR A 351 -4.40 16.97 3.90
CA TYR A 351 -4.81 18.00 2.94
C TYR A 351 -3.97 19.26 3.18
N SER A 352 -2.97 19.47 2.32
CA SER A 352 -2.09 20.65 2.35
C SER A 352 -1.78 21.11 0.92
N SER A 353 -0.64 21.77 0.71
CA SER A 353 -0.11 22.12 -0.62
C SER A 353 0.04 20.90 -1.55
N ALA A 354 0.14 19.70 -0.97
CA ALA A 354 -0.10 18.42 -1.61
C ALA A 354 -1.09 17.59 -0.78
N THR A 355 -1.84 16.71 -1.44
CA THR A 355 -2.64 15.68 -0.75
C THR A 355 -1.80 14.40 -0.61
N ILE A 356 -1.57 13.96 0.62
CA ILE A 356 -0.73 12.79 0.93
C ILE A 356 -1.59 11.75 1.64
N LEU A 357 -1.65 10.53 1.09
CA LEU A 357 -2.27 9.38 1.74
C LEU A 357 -1.17 8.49 2.34
N CYS A 358 -1.22 8.31 3.66
CA CYS A 358 -0.43 7.34 4.40
C CYS A 358 -1.34 6.21 4.87
N THR A 359 -1.00 4.96 4.59
CA THR A 359 -1.80 3.81 5.04
C THR A 359 -0.94 2.63 5.43
N SER A 360 -1.43 1.74 6.30
CA SER A 360 -0.81 0.46 6.58
C SER A 360 -1.86 -0.65 6.68
N PHE A 361 -1.49 -1.87 6.28
CA PHE A 361 -2.32 -3.09 6.32
C PHE A 361 -1.78 -4.15 7.30
N GLY A 362 -0.90 -3.75 8.24
CA GLY A 362 -0.41 -4.62 9.31
C GLY A 362 0.73 -5.58 8.96
N SER A 363 1.26 -5.55 7.73
CA SER A 363 2.36 -6.40 7.26
C SER A 363 3.76 -5.78 7.36
N GLY A 364 3.93 -4.71 8.13
CA GLY A 364 5.20 -3.99 8.30
C GLY A 364 5.44 -2.94 7.22
N THR A 365 5.84 -1.73 7.67
CA THR A 365 6.01 -0.46 6.91
C THR A 365 4.73 0.13 6.32
N PRO A 366 4.32 1.36 6.70
CA PRO A 366 3.22 2.06 6.04
C PRO A 366 3.59 2.41 4.58
N CYS A 367 2.62 2.27 3.68
CA CYS A 367 2.71 2.70 2.30
C CYS A 367 2.38 4.20 2.22
N ILE A 368 3.31 5.02 1.73
CA ILE A 368 3.07 6.44 1.44
C ILE A 368 2.79 6.59 -0.06
N HIS A 369 1.64 7.14 -0.41
CA HIS A 369 1.30 7.50 -1.79
C HIS A 369 1.36 9.02 -1.96
N PRO A 370 2.45 9.58 -2.55
CA PRO A 370 2.44 10.96 -3.02
C PRO A 370 1.61 11.05 -4.30
N GLY A 371 0.40 11.61 -4.20
CA GLY A 371 -0.45 11.81 -5.37
C GLY A 371 0.06 12.96 -6.24
N SER A 372 0.42 12.67 -7.50
CA SER A 372 0.31 13.66 -8.59
C SER A 372 -1.19 13.82 -8.92
N LEU A 373 -1.92 14.53 -8.06
CA LEU A 373 -3.28 14.98 -8.34
C LEU A 373 -3.15 16.16 -9.31
N HIS A 374 -3.12 15.84 -10.61
CA HIS A 374 -2.97 16.81 -11.68
C HIS A 374 -4.24 17.67 -11.83
N GLY A 375 -4.40 18.65 -10.96
CA GLY A 375 -5.21 19.85 -11.16
C GLY A 375 -4.25 21.02 -11.34
N ARG A 376 -4.06 21.43 -12.59
CA ARG A 376 -3.13 22.48 -13.01
C ARG A 376 -3.37 23.79 -12.24
N LEU A 377 -2.50 24.10 -11.26
CA LEU A 377 -2.28 25.46 -10.76
C LEU A 377 -0.76 25.65 -10.59
N HIS A 378 -0.16 26.26 -11.62
CA HIS A 378 1.15 26.86 -11.49
C HIS A 378 1.04 28.10 -10.58
N SER A 379 1.66 28.08 -9.40
CA SER A 379 2.26 29.29 -8.83
C SER A 379 3.20 28.96 -7.66
N ASN A 380 4.49 29.21 -7.92
CA ASN A 380 5.59 29.60 -7.06
C ASN A 380 5.50 29.52 -5.51
N THR A 381 6.66 29.11 -4.98
CA THR A 381 7.26 29.39 -3.65
C THR A 381 6.70 28.69 -2.41
N SER A 382 7.45 27.73 -1.89
CA SER A 382 8.09 27.79 -0.56
C SER A 382 8.84 26.49 -0.23
N LYS A 383 9.96 26.61 0.46
CA LYS A 383 11.01 25.62 0.80
C LYS A 383 10.55 24.45 1.70
N HIS A 384 9.41 23.80 1.44
CA HIS A 384 8.91 22.67 2.26
C HIS A 384 8.89 21.32 1.53
N SER A 385 9.36 21.26 0.28
CA SER A 385 9.29 20.07 -0.59
C SER A 385 10.45 19.07 -0.41
N GLN A 386 11.34 19.25 0.57
CA GLN A 386 12.61 18.51 0.66
C GLN A 386 12.68 17.52 1.84
N PHE A 387 11.57 16.85 2.21
CA PHE A 387 11.53 15.91 3.34
C PHE A 387 10.99 14.50 3.01
N LEU A 388 10.80 14.15 1.73
CA LEU A 388 10.12 12.92 1.31
C LEU A 388 11.04 11.85 0.70
N LEU A 389 12.17 11.54 1.32
CA LEU A 389 12.96 10.35 0.98
C LEU A 389 13.51 9.73 2.27
N GLU A 390 13.26 8.42 2.43
CA GLU A 390 13.64 7.54 3.56
C GLU A 390 12.65 7.50 4.75
N GLY A 391 12.30 6.28 5.19
CA GLY A 391 11.28 5.98 6.21
C GLY A 391 11.46 6.61 7.60
N LYS A 392 12.51 7.41 7.80
CA LYS A 392 12.68 8.31 8.94
C LYS A 392 11.69 9.50 8.93
N SER A 393 11.09 9.83 7.78
CA SER A 393 10.19 10.99 7.65
C SER A 393 8.79 10.78 8.24
N ILE A 394 8.23 9.56 8.24
CA ILE A 394 6.90 9.30 8.85
C ILE A 394 6.95 9.59 10.35
N LEU A 395 7.97 9.07 11.02
CA LEU A 395 8.18 9.24 12.46
C LEU A 395 8.37 10.72 12.83
N SER A 396 9.11 11.47 12.00
CA SER A 396 9.32 12.91 12.19
C SER A 396 8.06 13.75 11.88
N MET A 397 7.18 13.28 10.99
CA MET A 397 5.87 13.89 10.75
C MET A 397 4.84 13.52 11.82
N MET A 398 5.02 12.39 12.50
CA MET A 398 4.16 11.86 13.57
C MET A 398 4.74 12.05 14.97
N LEU A 399 5.66 12.99 15.17
CA LEU A 399 5.99 13.45 16.52
C LEU A 399 4.79 14.25 17.05
N ALA A 400 3.80 13.53 17.57
CA ALA A 400 2.62 14.10 18.20
C ALA A 400 2.77 13.92 19.70
N MET A 401 2.97 15.04 20.41
CA MET A 401 3.02 15.06 21.87
C MET A 401 1.85 15.90 22.37
N ASN A 402 0.81 15.24 22.84
CA ASN A 402 -0.30 15.90 23.52
C ASN A 402 -0.46 15.31 24.92
N PRO A 403 0.06 15.96 25.96
CA PRO A 403 -0.04 15.46 27.32
C PRO A 403 -1.46 15.59 27.91
N ARG A 404 -2.42 16.17 27.19
CA ARG A 404 -3.80 16.42 27.66
C ARG A 404 -4.80 15.50 26.98
N ASP A 405 -5.93 15.28 27.65
CA ASP A 405 -7.08 14.52 27.15
C ASP A 405 -7.82 15.26 26.02
N HIS A 406 -7.22 15.30 24.84
CA HIS A 406 -7.78 16.01 23.69
C HIS A 406 -8.25 15.06 22.59
N LEU A 407 -7.37 14.14 22.19
CA LEU A 407 -7.59 13.24 21.06
C LEU A 407 -8.44 12.04 21.48
N ARG A 408 -9.28 11.55 20.58
CA ARG A 408 -10.17 10.40 20.80
C ARG A 408 -9.47 9.08 20.50
N LEU A 409 -9.69 8.10 21.37
CA LEU A 409 -9.07 6.78 21.29
C LEU A 409 -9.42 6.05 19.99
N VAL A 410 -10.71 6.00 19.66
CA VAL A 410 -11.25 5.09 18.64
C VAL A 410 -10.83 5.49 17.24
N TYR A 411 -10.95 6.79 16.89
CA TYR A 411 -10.80 7.28 15.51
C TYR A 411 -9.54 8.09 15.25
N GLU A 412 -8.82 8.53 16.29
CA GLU A 412 -7.60 9.33 16.14
C GLU A 412 -6.40 8.55 16.69
N ALA A 413 -6.35 8.31 18.00
CA ALA A 413 -5.17 7.72 18.64
C ALA A 413 -4.89 6.28 18.22
N ASN A 414 -5.90 5.40 18.11
CA ASN A 414 -5.71 4.02 17.64
C ASN A 414 -5.18 3.99 16.19
N PRO A 415 -5.84 4.61 15.19
CA PRO A 415 -5.32 4.63 13.82
C PRO A 415 -3.91 5.21 13.67
N LEU A 416 -3.62 6.34 14.34
CA LEU A 416 -2.31 6.99 14.26
C LEU A 416 -1.22 6.17 14.95
N SER A 417 -1.51 5.57 16.11
CA SER A 417 -0.56 4.68 16.80
C SER A 417 -0.28 3.42 15.98
N PHE A 418 -1.27 2.90 15.26
CA PHE A 418 -1.07 1.78 14.36
C PHE A 418 -0.11 2.15 13.22
N LEU A 419 -0.28 3.31 12.59
CA LEU A 419 0.68 3.79 11.58
C LEU A 419 2.08 3.97 12.17
N ALA A 420 2.18 4.54 13.37
CA ALA A 420 3.46 4.81 14.04
C ALA A 420 4.22 3.51 14.31
N GLU A 421 3.57 2.53 14.91
CA GLU A 421 4.18 1.23 15.22
C GLU A 421 4.54 0.45 13.95
N GLN A 422 3.71 0.52 12.91
CA GLN A 422 4.04 -0.10 11.62
C GLN A 422 5.26 0.54 10.96
N ALA A 423 5.56 1.81 11.27
CA ALA A 423 6.75 2.53 10.83
C ALA A 423 7.98 2.27 11.73
N GLY A 424 7.87 1.40 12.74
CA GLY A 424 8.94 1.15 13.72
C GLY A 424 8.98 2.14 14.88
N GLY A 425 7.94 2.96 15.04
CA GLY A 425 7.75 3.85 16.18
C GLY A 425 7.02 3.22 17.36
N LYS A 426 6.66 4.05 18.33
CA LYS A 426 5.87 3.66 19.51
C LYS A 426 4.77 4.70 19.76
N GLY A 427 3.61 4.22 20.24
CA GLY A 427 2.50 5.06 20.67
C GLY A 427 2.12 4.79 22.12
N SER A 428 2.09 5.84 22.93
CA SER A 428 1.81 5.78 24.38
C SER A 428 0.83 6.87 24.81
N ASP A 429 0.03 6.60 25.85
CA ASP A 429 -0.73 7.65 26.57
C ASP A 429 0.11 8.30 27.67
N GLY A 430 1.40 7.96 27.77
CA GLY A 430 2.32 8.34 28.84
C GLY A 430 2.37 7.35 30.00
N LYS A 431 1.58 6.28 29.97
CA LYS A 431 1.59 5.17 30.95
C LYS A 431 1.53 3.80 30.30
N ALA A 432 0.77 3.68 29.23
CA ALA A 432 0.46 2.44 28.56
C ALA A 432 0.48 2.65 27.05
N ARG A 433 0.83 1.57 26.35
CA ARG A 433 0.78 1.50 24.89
C ARG A 433 -0.65 1.69 24.39
N ILE A 434 -0.86 2.64 23.47
CA ILE A 434 -2.18 3.02 22.95
C ILE A 434 -2.95 1.83 22.38
N LEU A 435 -2.32 1.05 21.52
CA LEU A 435 -2.97 -0.09 20.87
C LEU A 435 -3.39 -1.19 21.85
N SER A 436 -2.86 -1.20 23.08
CA SER A 436 -3.22 -2.16 24.13
C SER A 436 -4.40 -1.71 24.98
N LEU A 437 -4.84 -0.45 24.84
CA LEU A 437 -5.99 0.09 25.56
C LEU A 437 -7.28 -0.49 24.99
N GLN A 438 -8.21 -0.78 25.89
CA GLN A 438 -9.57 -1.21 25.56
C GLN A 438 -10.50 0.00 25.70
N PRO A 439 -11.11 0.50 24.59
CA PRO A 439 -12.06 1.61 24.67
C PRO A 439 -13.27 1.26 25.53
N VAL A 440 -13.65 2.16 26.43
CA VAL A 440 -14.84 2.02 27.30
C VAL A 440 -16.04 2.77 26.72
N LYS A 441 -15.76 3.86 25.99
CA LYS A 441 -16.77 4.69 25.31
C LYS A 441 -16.23 5.15 23.96
N LEU A 442 -17.15 5.44 23.04
CA LEU A 442 -16.81 5.75 21.65
C LEU A 442 -15.95 7.02 21.53
N HIS A 443 -16.37 8.11 22.19
CA HIS A 443 -15.61 9.38 22.25
C HIS A 443 -14.68 9.45 23.47
N GLN A 444 -14.04 8.35 23.85
CA GLN A 444 -13.04 8.36 24.93
C GLN A 444 -11.85 9.22 24.53
N ARG A 445 -11.47 10.19 25.36
CA ARG A 445 -10.28 11.02 25.14
C ARG A 445 -9.13 10.56 26.02
N LEU A 446 -7.91 10.83 25.55
CA LEU A 446 -6.69 10.53 26.27
C LEU A 446 -5.52 11.41 25.79
N PRO A 447 -4.41 11.44 26.52
CA PRO A 447 -3.14 11.95 26.03
C PRO A 447 -2.60 11.03 24.94
N LEU A 448 -1.79 11.56 24.04
CA LEU A 448 -1.15 10.80 22.98
C LEU A 448 0.28 11.27 22.77
N PHE A 449 1.20 10.32 22.82
CA PHE A 449 2.61 10.48 22.52
C PHE A 449 2.98 9.47 21.43
N LEU A 450 3.42 9.98 20.28
CA LEU A 450 3.91 9.19 19.15
C LEU A 450 5.34 9.62 18.84
N GLY A 451 6.23 8.66 18.61
CA GLY A 451 7.64 8.96 18.35
C GLY A 451 8.51 7.72 18.16
N SER A 452 9.82 7.92 18.18
CA SER A 452 10.76 6.80 18.21
C SER A 452 10.65 6.02 19.52
N PRO A 453 10.98 4.71 19.51
CA PRO A 453 10.97 3.93 20.74
C PRO A 453 11.81 4.57 21.85
N ASP A 454 13.01 5.05 21.51
CA ASP A 454 13.93 5.70 22.45
C ASP A 454 13.33 6.97 23.05
N ASP A 455 12.73 7.85 22.22
CA ASP A 455 12.10 9.10 22.71
C ASP A 455 10.92 8.81 23.64
N ILE A 456 10.10 7.82 23.30
CA ILE A 456 8.93 7.45 24.10
C ILE A 456 9.35 6.77 25.41
N GLU A 457 10.40 5.95 25.40
CA GLU A 457 10.95 5.34 26.62
C GLU A 457 11.59 6.38 27.54
N GLU A 458 12.33 7.34 26.98
CA GLU A 458 12.85 8.48 27.76
C GLU A 458 11.71 9.27 28.38
N LEU A 459 10.69 9.59 27.60
CA LEU A 459 9.51 10.32 28.04
C LEU A 459 8.74 9.58 29.16
N GLU A 460 8.56 8.26 29.05
CA GLU A 460 7.96 7.41 30.08
C GLU A 460 8.83 7.30 31.35
N SER A 461 10.16 7.49 31.25
CA SER A 461 11.07 7.46 32.40
C SER A 461 10.84 8.59 33.41
N TYR A 462 10.23 9.70 32.98
CA TYR A 462 9.85 10.82 33.86
C TYR A 462 8.61 10.51 34.73
N GLY A 463 8.00 9.33 34.60
CA GLY A 463 6.84 8.91 35.38
C GLY A 463 5.50 9.32 34.74
N ASP A 464 4.54 9.79 35.55
CA ASP A 464 3.24 10.24 35.02
C ASP A 464 3.34 11.62 34.38
N ILE A 465 3.53 11.63 33.06
CA ILE A 465 3.63 12.82 32.22
C ILE A 465 2.26 13.33 31.71
N GLN A 466 1.16 12.72 32.16
CA GLN A 466 -0.18 13.13 31.77
C GLN A 466 -0.56 14.44 32.48
N GLN A 467 -0.97 15.45 31.72
CA GLN A 467 -1.46 16.73 32.26
C GLN A 467 -2.96 16.65 32.57
N LYS A 468 -3.29 16.45 33.85
CA LYS A 468 -4.67 16.44 34.34
C LYS A 468 -5.23 17.83 34.68
N VAL A 469 -4.37 18.83 34.87
CA VAL A 469 -4.76 20.20 35.21
C VAL A 469 -4.32 21.13 34.09
N ASN A 470 -5.28 21.86 33.51
CA ASN A 470 -4.98 22.91 32.54
C ASN A 470 -4.51 24.15 33.32
N PRO A 471 -3.25 24.62 33.20
CA PRO A 471 -2.77 25.71 34.04
C PRO A 471 -3.49 27.04 33.81
N GLY A 472 -4.28 27.17 32.73
CA GLY A 472 -4.87 28.44 32.33
C GLY A 472 -3.76 29.41 31.96
N TYR A 473 -3.45 29.55 30.67
CA TYR A 473 -2.73 30.74 30.27
C TYR A 473 -3.75 31.87 30.26
N ASP A 474 -3.64 32.80 31.21
CA ASP A 474 -4.23 34.13 31.06
C ASP A 474 -3.52 34.75 29.84
N VAL A 475 -4.25 34.85 28.72
CA VAL A 475 -3.82 35.54 27.51
C VAL A 475 -4.30 36.98 27.56
#